data_AF-A0A971R7H6-F1
#
_entry.id   AF-A0A971R7H6-F1
#
_cell.length_a   1.000
_cell.length_b   1.000
_cell.length_c   1.000
_cell.angle_alpha   90.00
_cell.angle_beta   90.00
_cell.angle_gamma   90.00
#
_symmetry.space_group_name_H-M   'P 1'
#
loop_
_entity.id
_entity.type
_entity.pdbx_description
1 polymer ?
#
loop_
_entity_poly.entity_id
_entity_poly.type
_entity_poly.pdbx_seq_one_letter_code
_entity_poly.pdbx_strand_id
1 'polypeptide(L)' 'IVIPMMYRVPDLSADLGTVTRFLTEMAVEKCEPEELLKVTKSDIPESTVVHTLIPKR' A
#
# COMPACT_ATOMS: atom_id res chain seq x y z
N ILE A 1 -3.15 -4.33 -9.79
CA ILE A 1 -2.80 -3.29 -8.80
C ILE A 1 -3.48 -3.64 -7.49
N VAL A 2 -2.74 -3.62 -6.39
CA VAL A 2 -3.25 -3.87 -5.04
C VAL A 2 -2.78 -2.74 -4.14
N ILE A 3 -3.71 -2.17 -3.37
CA ILE A 3 -3.44 -1.09 -2.42
C ILE A 3 -3.93 -1.57 -1.05
N PRO A 4 -3.03 -1.95 -0.13
CA PRO A 4 -3.44 -2.33 1.22
C PRO A 4 -4.00 -1.10 1.94
N MET A 5 -5.05 -1.31 2.73
CA MET A 5 -5.72 -0.29 3.53
C MET A 5 -5.84 -0.79 4.98
N MET A 6 -6.23 0.09 5.90
CA MET A 6 -6.51 -0.27 7.31
C MET A 6 -5.31 -0.89 8.05
N TYR A 7 -4.13 -0.31 7.88
CA TYR A 7 -2.94 -0.67 8.66
C TYR A 7 -2.52 0.48 9.58
N ARG A 8 -1.62 0.18 10.51
CA ARG A 8 -1.07 1.17 11.44
C ARG A 8 -0.31 2.26 10.69
N VAL A 9 -0.68 3.50 10.95
CA VAL A 9 -0.04 4.71 10.42
C VAL A 9 0.32 5.66 11.56
N PRO A 10 1.27 6.59 11.36
CA PRO A 10 1.59 7.59 12.37
C PRO A 10 0.35 8.37 12.78
N ASP A 11 0.22 8.62 14.09
CA ASP A 11 -0.88 9.34 14.74
C ASP A 11 -2.26 8.65 14.70
N LEU A 12 -2.32 7.36 14.38
CA LEU A 12 -3.52 6.54 14.54
C LEU A 12 -3.44 5.68 15.81
N SER A 13 -4.35 5.90 16.75
CA SER A 13 -4.40 5.19 18.04
C SER A 13 -5.15 3.86 18.01
N ALA A 14 -5.64 3.43 16.84
CA ALA A 14 -6.33 2.16 16.68
C ALA A 14 -5.36 0.97 16.80
N ASP A 15 -5.80 -0.14 17.39
CA ASP A 15 -5.01 -1.37 17.48
C ASP A 15 -4.98 -2.08 16.12
N LEU A 16 -4.06 -1.62 15.26
CA LEU A 16 -3.83 -2.17 13.93
C LEU A 16 -2.42 -2.73 13.82
N GLY A 17 -2.27 -3.76 12.97
CA GLY A 17 -0.98 -4.30 12.54
C GLY A 17 -0.28 -3.38 11.54
N THR A 18 1.03 -3.56 11.37
CA THR A 18 1.80 -2.85 10.33
C THR A 18 1.57 -3.44 8.95
N VAL A 19 1.83 -2.67 7.89
CA VAL A 19 1.74 -3.14 6.49
C VAL A 19 2.78 -4.22 6.16
N THR A 20 3.83 -4.36 6.98
CA THR A 20 4.96 -5.26 6.75
C THR A 20 4.53 -6.70 6.53
N ARG A 21 3.60 -7.22 7.33
CA ARG A 21 3.11 -8.60 7.19
C ARG A 21 2.50 -8.84 5.81
N PHE A 22 1.65 -7.91 5.36
CA PHE A 22 1.04 -7.96 4.03
C PHE A 22 2.10 -7.95 2.93
N LEU A 23 3.10 -7.06 3.02
CA LEU A 23 4.19 -6.99 2.04
C LEU A 23 5.00 -8.29 1.97
N THR A 24 5.29 -8.91 3.12
CA THR A 24 5.99 -10.21 3.19
C THR A 24 5.18 -11.33 2.51
N GLU A 25 3.88 -11.42 2.78
CA GLU A 25 3.00 -12.43 2.16
C GLU A 25 2.89 -12.22 0.63
N MET A 26 3.03 -10.98 0.17
CA MET A 26 3.05 -10.61 -1.25
C MET A 26 4.43 -10.75 -1.91
N ALA A 27 5.45 -11.23 -1.18
CA ALA A 27 6.84 -11.28 -1.64
C ALA A 27 7.39 -9.91 -2.12
N VAL A 28 6.94 -8.83 -1.49
CA VAL A 28 7.41 -7.46 -1.74
C VAL A 28 8.33 -7.04 -0.61
N GLU A 29 9.61 -6.83 -0.91
CA GLU A 29 10.61 -6.48 0.13
C GLU A 29 10.40 -5.09 0.71
N LYS A 30 10.12 -4.10 -0.15
CA LYS A 30 9.81 -2.72 0.23
C LYS A 30 8.83 -2.09 -0.75
N CYS A 31 7.96 -1.26 -0.23
CA CYS A 31 7.02 -0.44 -1.00
C CYS A 31 6.96 0.93 -0.35
N GLU A 32 7.60 1.91 -0.98
CA GLU A 32 7.67 3.29 -0.48
C GLU A 32 6.30 3.97 -0.61
N PRO A 33 5.78 4.62 0.45
CA PRO A 33 4.49 5.29 0.40
C PRO A 33 4.44 6.45 -0.59
N GLU A 34 3.43 6.47 -1.45
CA GLU A 34 3.21 7.53 -2.44
C GLU A 34 2.09 8.50 -1.97
N GLU A 35 2.22 9.79 -2.24
CA GLU A 35 1.18 10.78 -1.92
C GLU A 35 -0.08 10.64 -2.78
N LEU A 36 0.09 10.18 -4.02
CA LEU A 36 -0.96 10.10 -5.01
C LEU A 36 -0.61 9.07 -6.08
N LEU A 37 -1.51 8.11 -6.28
CA LEU A 37 -1.45 7.20 -7.41
C LEU A 37 -2.45 7.64 -8.49
N LYS A 38 -1.94 7.96 -9.68
CA LYS A 38 -2.76 8.20 -10.89
C LYS A 38 -2.61 6.99 -11.81
N VAL A 39 -3.74 6.39 -12.19
CA VAL A 39 -3.76 5.19 -13.05
C VAL A 39 -4.76 5.41 -14.18
N THR A 40 -4.34 5.10 -15.40
CA THR A 40 -5.18 5.00 -16.59
C THR A 40 -5.29 3.55 -17.04
N LYS A 41 -6.16 3.27 -18.02
CA LYS A 41 -6.36 1.90 -18.51
C LYS A 41 -5.08 1.26 -19.07
N SER A 42 -4.18 2.06 -19.67
CA SER A 42 -2.89 1.58 -20.19
C SER A 42 -1.87 1.26 -19.10
N ASP A 43 -2.09 1.75 -17.88
CA ASP A 43 -1.16 1.56 -16.75
C ASP A 43 -1.48 0.29 -15.95
N ILE A 44 -2.50 -0.48 -16.35
CA ILE A 44 -2.86 -1.73 -15.67
C ILE A 44 -1.80 -2.79 -16.00
N PRO A 45 -1.01 -3.24 -15.01
CA PRO A 45 0.03 -4.23 -15.22
C PRO A 45 -0.57 -5.61 -15.53
N GLU A 46 0.17 -6.41 -16.31
CA GLU A 46 -0.19 -7.81 -16.59
C GLU A 46 -0.07 -8.71 -15.34
N SER A 47 0.69 -8.26 -14.34
CA SER A 47 0.91 -8.95 -13.08
C SER A 47 0.53 -8.09 -11.88
N THR A 48 0.43 -8.70 -10.70
CA THR A 48 0.09 -7.99 -9.48
C THR A 48 1.21 -7.06 -9.05
N VAL A 49 0.92 -5.76 -9.01
CA VAL A 49 1.79 -4.73 -8.43
C VAL A 49 1.14 -4.15 -7.18
N VAL A 50 1.90 -4.08 -6.09
CA VAL A 50 1.48 -3.51 -4.80
C VAL A 50 1.96 -2.06 -4.71
N HIS A 51 1.07 -1.15 -4.30
CA HIS A 51 1.39 0.25 -3.99
C HIS A 51 0.94 0.58 -2.57
N THR A 52 1.72 1.35 -1.82
CA THR A 52 1.33 1.92 -0.52
C THR A 52 1.09 3.43 -0.68
N LEU A 53 0.09 3.96 0.02
CA LEU A 53 -0.27 5.38 -0.07
C LEU A 53 -0.11 6.07 1.28
N ILE A 54 0.20 7.37 1.24
CA ILE A 54 0.17 8.24 2.41
C ILE A 54 -1.29 8.64 2.67
N PRO A 55 -1.85 8.36 3.86
CA PRO A 55 -3.22 8.76 4.19
C PRO A 55 -3.34 10.29 4.21
N LYS A 56 -4.37 10.82 3.53
CA LYS A 56 -4.74 12.24 3.65
C LYS A 56 -5.57 12.45 4.92
N ARG A 57 -5.20 13.46 5.71
CA ARG A 57 -5.93 13.90 6.90
C ARG A 57 -6.94 14.98 6.55
#